data_AF-A0A9W9Y6U7-F1
#
_entry.id   AF-A0A9W9Y6U7-F1
#
_cell.length_a   1.000
_cell.length_b   1.000
_cell.length_c   1.000
_cell.angle_alpha   90.00
_cell.angle_beta   90.00
_cell.angle_gamma   90.00
#
_symmetry.space_group_name_H-M   'P 1'
#
loop_
_entity.id
_entity.type
_entity.pdbx_description
1 polymer ?
#
loop_
_entity_poly.entity_id
_entity_poly.type
_entity_poly.pdbx_seq_one_letter_code
_entity_poly.pdbx_strand_id
1 'polypeptide(L)'
;MLDGQLKKPGTIVSYLTSYELFLSALPSEQSEKSLPSTSSYSVSLLSTGTRMVPPTPPKALGEKQKEAIKRVFKEEILNGKKTTIEEAQRKCCTTAVLSTLTFSKNRVKQVVNHVNYLVATRPTVSPQDLPVAKAKVDQWAYDPDVTSTMSSGSRTREAWNETDVTLSERKFRHEPSLPTTTAIRGMLSSDTALNEILQRKGWQKVYDKLKNMYKKRQRYN
;
A
#
# COMPACT_ATOMS: atom_id res chain seq x y z
N MET A 1 -34.81 15.23 20.07
CA MET A 1 -33.42 14.93 20.45
C MET A 1 -33.11 13.55 19.91
N LEU A 2 -32.25 13.46 18.88
CA LEU A 2 -31.93 12.23 18.16
C LEU A 2 -30.60 11.68 18.68
N ASP A 3 -30.65 10.47 19.23
CA ASP A 3 -29.48 9.71 19.68
C ASP A 3 -28.63 9.25 18.48
N GLY A 4 -27.39 9.74 18.44
CA GLY A 4 -26.37 9.35 17.48
C GLY A 4 -25.68 8.05 17.88
N GLN A 5 -26.07 6.94 17.24
CA GLN A 5 -25.32 5.68 17.29
C GLN A 5 -24.24 5.65 16.20
N LEU A 6 -22.99 5.87 16.62
CA LEU A 6 -21.78 5.78 15.81
C LEU A 6 -21.45 4.30 15.49
N LYS A 7 -21.87 3.81 14.31
CA LYS A 7 -21.55 2.45 13.84
C LYS A 7 -20.09 2.35 13.38
N LYS A 8 -19.36 1.38 13.94
CA LYS A 8 -17.94 1.09 13.66
C LYS A 8 -17.74 0.58 12.23
N PRO A 9 -16.68 1.01 11.51
CA PRO A 9 -16.36 0.49 10.20
C PRO A 9 -15.60 -0.84 10.32
N GLY A 10 -16.00 -1.83 9.51
CA GLY A 10 -15.14 -2.95 9.15
C GLY A 10 -15.67 -4.32 9.56
N THR A 11 -16.50 -4.92 8.71
CA THR A 11 -16.51 -6.37 8.49
C THR A 11 -17.03 -6.61 7.07
N ILE A 12 -16.28 -7.31 6.22
CA ILE A 12 -16.62 -7.58 4.80
C ILE A 12 -18.03 -8.20 4.65
N VAL A 13 -18.50 -8.92 5.67
CA VAL A 13 -19.84 -9.51 5.73
C VAL A 13 -20.97 -8.47 5.66
N SER A 14 -20.75 -7.23 6.12
CA SER A 14 -21.79 -6.17 6.06
C SER A 14 -22.04 -5.66 4.65
N TYR A 15 -21.05 -5.76 3.75
CA TYR A 15 -21.20 -5.33 2.36
C TYR A 15 -22.05 -6.30 1.53
N LEU A 16 -21.97 -7.60 1.84
CA LEU A 16 -22.78 -8.61 1.14
C LEU A 16 -24.26 -8.49 1.51
N THR A 17 -24.57 -8.30 2.78
CA THR A 17 -25.96 -8.14 3.24
C THR A 17 -26.61 -6.84 2.75
N SER A 18 -25.82 -5.77 2.56
CA SER A 18 -26.36 -4.50 2.02
C SER A 18 -26.55 -4.52 0.50
N TYR A 19 -25.79 -5.33 -0.24
CA TYR A 19 -25.97 -5.49 -1.68
C TYR A 19 -27.21 -6.32 -2.03
N GLU A 20 -27.46 -7.41 -1.31
CA GLU A 20 -28.67 -8.23 -1.48
C GLU A 20 -29.94 -7.42 -1.16
N LEU A 21 -29.90 -6.59 -0.10
CA LEU A 21 -31.01 -5.71 0.22
C LEU A 21 -31.26 -4.66 -0.88
N PHE A 22 -30.20 -4.12 -1.48
CA PHE A 22 -30.28 -3.15 -2.58
C PHE A 22 -30.87 -3.75 -3.86
N LEU A 23 -30.48 -4.98 -4.22
CA LEU A 23 -31.03 -5.67 -5.39
C LEU A 23 -32.50 -6.04 -5.23
N SER A 24 -32.95 -6.32 -4.01
CA SER A 24 -34.37 -6.59 -3.71
C SER A 24 -35.27 -5.34 -3.70
N ALA A 25 -34.68 -4.14 -3.62
CA ALA A 25 -35.39 -2.87 -3.52
C ALA A 25 -35.48 -2.09 -4.85
N LEU A 26 -34.95 -2.64 -5.95
CA LEU A 26 -35.08 -2.01 -7.27
C LEU A 26 -36.43 -2.38 -7.89
N PRO A 27 -37.35 -1.42 -8.13
CA PRO A 27 -38.55 -1.70 -8.89
C PRO A 27 -38.17 -2.02 -10.34
N SER A 28 -38.61 -3.18 -10.80
CA SER A 28 -38.54 -3.59 -12.20
C SER A 28 -39.48 -2.72 -13.02
N GLU A 29 -38.99 -1.60 -13.57
CA GLU A 29 -39.71 -0.90 -14.63
C GLU A 29 -39.68 -1.74 -15.92
N GLN A 30 -40.78 -2.46 -16.16
CA GLN A 30 -41.17 -2.83 -17.50
C GLN A 30 -41.66 -1.57 -18.22
N SER A 31 -40.92 -1.17 -19.25
CA SER A 31 -41.37 -0.20 -20.25
C SER A 31 -41.27 -0.90 -21.59
N GLU A 32 -42.42 -1.40 -22.04
CA GLU A 32 -42.61 -1.97 -23.36
C GLU A 32 -42.41 -0.88 -24.42
N LYS A 33 -41.51 -1.13 -25.37
CA LYS A 33 -41.53 -0.46 -26.68
C LYS A 33 -41.30 -1.50 -27.77
N SER A 34 -42.34 -1.63 -28.59
CA SER A 34 -42.53 -2.56 -29.69
C SER A 34 -41.68 -2.26 -30.93
N LEU A 35 -41.29 -3.32 -31.66
CA LEU A 35 -41.34 -3.54 -33.13
C LEU A 35 -40.33 -4.65 -33.58
N PRO A 36 -40.48 -5.29 -34.78
CA PRO A 36 -40.74 -6.73 -34.84
C PRO A 36 -39.70 -7.59 -35.59
N SER A 37 -39.86 -8.91 -35.40
CA SER A 37 -39.63 -10.03 -36.33
C SER A 37 -38.22 -10.26 -36.91
N THR A 38 -37.55 -11.35 -36.49
CA THR A 38 -37.44 -12.63 -37.25
C THR A 38 -36.35 -13.53 -36.65
N SER A 39 -36.52 -14.84 -36.89
CA SER A 39 -35.50 -15.89 -36.84
C SER A 39 -35.24 -16.60 -35.51
N SER A 40 -36.00 -17.68 -35.35
CA SER A 40 -35.66 -18.90 -34.62
C SER A 40 -34.18 -19.27 -34.73
N TYR A 41 -33.43 -19.18 -33.64
CA TYR A 41 -32.30 -20.06 -33.36
C TYR A 41 -32.31 -20.40 -31.87
N SER A 42 -32.60 -21.67 -31.57
CA SER A 42 -32.33 -22.30 -30.29
C SER A 42 -30.82 -22.31 -30.06
N VAL A 43 -30.35 -21.62 -29.02
CA VAL A 43 -28.97 -21.76 -28.54
C VAL A 43 -29.01 -22.50 -27.22
N SER A 44 -28.64 -23.77 -27.27
CA SER A 44 -28.48 -24.64 -26.11
C SER A 44 -27.54 -24.00 -25.08
N LEU A 45 -28.00 -23.90 -23.84
CA LEU A 45 -27.22 -23.48 -22.68
C LEU A 45 -26.13 -24.54 -22.40
N LEU A 46 -24.96 -24.42 -23.02
CA LEU A 46 -23.77 -25.15 -22.57
C LEU A 46 -23.20 -24.44 -21.33
N SER A 47 -23.59 -24.97 -20.18
CA SER A 47 -23.02 -24.67 -18.87
C SER A 47 -21.53 -25.00 -18.87
N THR A 48 -20.70 -24.02 -19.23
CA THR A 48 -19.24 -24.12 -19.13
C THR A 48 -18.84 -23.42 -17.85
N GLY A 49 -18.54 -24.23 -16.82
CA GLY A 49 -18.09 -23.74 -15.52
C GLY A 49 -16.92 -22.78 -15.67
N THR A 50 -17.16 -21.52 -15.31
CA THR A 50 -16.16 -20.45 -15.29
C THR A 50 -15.12 -20.81 -14.24
N ARG A 51 -14.00 -21.39 -14.70
CA ARG A 51 -12.73 -21.40 -13.96
C ARG A 51 -12.46 -19.96 -13.54
N MET A 52 -12.44 -19.73 -12.23
CA MET A 52 -12.01 -18.46 -11.64
C MET A 52 -10.54 -18.23 -11.99
N VAL A 53 -10.30 -17.39 -13.00
CA VAL A 53 -8.96 -16.89 -13.31
C VAL A 53 -8.61 -15.85 -12.23
N PRO A 54 -7.47 -15.99 -11.52
CA PRO A 54 -7.00 -14.97 -10.58
C PRO A 54 -6.87 -13.62 -11.29
N PRO A 55 -7.11 -12.48 -10.61
CA PRO A 55 -6.93 -11.16 -11.23
C PRO A 55 -5.50 -11.05 -11.73
N THR A 56 -5.36 -11.02 -13.05
CA THR A 56 -4.05 -10.91 -13.71
C THR A 56 -3.35 -9.66 -13.18
N PRO A 57 -2.09 -9.74 -12.75
CA PRO A 57 -1.38 -8.59 -12.21
C PRO A 57 -1.41 -7.45 -13.24
N PRO A 58 -1.56 -6.19 -12.78
CA PRO A 58 -1.70 -5.06 -13.68
C PRO A 58 -0.46 -4.96 -14.58
N LYS A 59 -0.66 -5.21 -15.88
CA LYS A 59 0.38 -5.18 -16.91
C LYS A 59 1.19 -3.88 -16.77
N ALA A 60 2.52 -3.95 -16.64
CA ALA A 60 3.36 -2.76 -16.53
C ALA A 60 3.39 -1.96 -17.86
N LEU A 61 3.81 -0.70 -17.81
CA LEU A 61 4.08 0.09 -19.03
C LEU A 61 5.15 -0.61 -19.87
N GLY A 62 4.83 -0.90 -21.13
CA GLY A 62 5.81 -1.45 -22.08
C GLY A 62 6.86 -0.42 -22.46
N GLU A 63 8.03 -0.88 -22.94
CA GLU A 63 9.15 0.02 -23.25
C GLU A 63 8.80 1.05 -24.33
N LYS A 64 8.10 0.63 -25.39
CA LYS A 64 7.56 1.52 -26.44
C LYS A 64 6.64 2.61 -25.87
N GLN A 65 5.85 2.28 -24.84
CA GLN A 65 4.96 3.24 -24.19
C GLN A 65 5.75 4.23 -23.34
N LYS A 66 6.76 3.77 -22.59
CA LYS A 66 7.64 4.66 -21.82
C LYS A 66 8.40 5.63 -22.73
N GLU A 67 8.89 5.16 -23.87
CA GLU A 67 9.56 6.01 -24.84
C GLU A 67 8.61 7.07 -25.42
N ALA A 68 7.39 6.67 -25.80
CA ALA A 68 6.36 7.61 -26.24
C ALA A 68 6.02 8.63 -25.14
N ILE A 69 5.94 8.21 -23.87
CA ILE A 69 5.72 9.10 -22.72
C ILE A 69 6.87 10.10 -22.59
N LYS A 70 8.14 9.67 -22.69
CA LYS A 70 9.29 10.59 -22.65
C LYS A 70 9.23 11.66 -23.75
N ARG A 71 8.73 11.31 -24.94
CA ARG A 71 8.58 12.25 -26.06
C ARG A 71 7.42 13.21 -25.84
N VAL A 72 6.24 12.71 -25.47
CA VAL A 72 5.02 13.52 -25.29
C VAL A 72 5.15 14.49 -24.13
N PHE A 73 5.79 14.06 -23.03
CA PHE A 73 5.94 14.88 -21.83
C PHE A 73 7.29 15.60 -21.76
N LYS A 74 8.05 15.67 -22.85
CA LYS A 74 9.43 16.20 -22.84
C LYS A 74 9.49 17.59 -22.19
N GLU A 75 8.56 18.48 -22.53
CA GLU A 75 8.50 19.85 -22.02
C GLU A 75 8.10 19.93 -20.55
N GLU A 76 7.13 19.13 -20.10
CA GLU A 76 6.68 19.09 -18.70
C GLU A 76 7.79 18.57 -17.82
N ILE A 77 8.47 17.53 -18.32
CA ILE A 77 9.60 16.97 -17.62
C ILE A 77 10.68 18.07 -17.57
N LEU A 78 10.98 18.79 -18.69
CA LEU A 78 11.96 19.90 -18.78
C LEU A 78 11.70 21.02 -17.78
N ASN A 79 10.44 21.45 -17.68
CA ASN A 79 10.02 22.53 -16.83
C ASN A 79 9.80 22.11 -15.37
N GLY A 80 10.00 20.82 -15.05
CA GLY A 80 9.75 20.28 -13.70
C GLY A 80 8.29 20.33 -13.27
N LYS A 81 7.34 20.45 -14.21
CA LYS A 81 5.92 20.60 -13.91
C LYS A 81 5.33 19.24 -13.53
N LYS A 82 4.68 19.18 -12.36
CA LYS A 82 3.89 18.00 -11.95
C LYS A 82 2.72 17.81 -12.91
N THR A 83 2.59 16.60 -13.44
CA THR A 83 1.51 16.26 -14.37
C THR A 83 0.30 15.75 -13.60
N THR A 84 -0.90 16.25 -13.90
CA THR A 84 -2.16 15.74 -13.33
C THR A 84 -2.75 14.61 -14.19
N ILE A 85 -3.76 13.92 -13.66
CA ILE A 85 -4.41 12.79 -14.36
C ILE A 85 -5.12 13.30 -15.64
N GLU A 86 -5.80 14.44 -15.55
CA GLU A 86 -6.57 15.04 -16.64
C GLU A 86 -5.64 15.54 -17.76
N GLU A 87 -4.51 16.17 -17.39
CA GLU A 87 -3.48 16.58 -18.35
C GLU A 87 -2.85 15.37 -19.03
N ALA A 88 -2.52 14.32 -18.26
CA ALA A 88 -1.97 13.10 -18.82
C ALA A 88 -2.94 12.42 -19.79
N GLN A 89 -4.23 12.37 -19.46
CA GLN A 89 -5.25 11.76 -20.30
C GLN A 89 -5.41 12.52 -21.62
N ARG A 90 -5.48 13.86 -21.59
CA ARG A 90 -5.56 14.70 -22.80
C ARG A 90 -4.33 14.57 -23.70
N LYS A 91 -3.13 14.48 -23.13
CA LYS A 91 -1.89 14.34 -23.92
C LYS A 91 -1.66 12.93 -24.44
N CYS A 92 -2.08 11.93 -23.70
CA CYS A 92 -1.98 10.55 -24.15
C CYS A 92 -3.04 10.19 -25.19
N CYS A 93 -4.21 10.85 -25.20
CA CYS A 93 -5.28 10.51 -26.16
C CYS A 93 -4.95 10.92 -27.60
N THR A 94 -4.11 11.95 -27.78
CA THR A 94 -3.65 12.41 -29.09
C THR A 94 -2.55 11.54 -29.68
N THR A 95 -1.90 10.70 -28.88
CA THR A 95 -0.77 9.86 -29.31
C THR A 95 -1.23 8.43 -29.54
N ALA A 96 -1.12 7.91 -30.77
CA ALA A 96 -1.65 6.58 -31.13
C ALA A 96 -1.16 5.42 -30.24
N VAL A 97 0.09 5.46 -29.77
CA VAL A 97 0.67 4.41 -28.91
C VAL A 97 0.13 4.48 -27.46
N LEU A 98 -0.30 5.68 -27.02
CA LEU A 98 -0.75 5.94 -25.65
C LEU A 98 -2.26 6.10 -25.54
N SER A 99 -2.98 6.23 -26.64
CA SER A 99 -4.45 6.38 -26.67
C SER A 99 -5.13 5.19 -26.01
N THR A 100 -4.63 3.97 -26.21
CA THR A 100 -5.15 2.77 -25.55
C THR A 100 -5.04 2.82 -24.02
N LEU A 101 -4.12 3.62 -23.47
CA LEU A 101 -3.92 3.77 -22.03
C LEU A 101 -4.90 4.76 -21.39
N THR A 102 -5.51 5.65 -22.17
CA THR A 102 -6.38 6.71 -21.62
C THR A 102 -7.74 6.22 -21.18
N PHE A 103 -8.19 5.09 -21.71
CA PHE A 103 -9.47 4.46 -21.34
C PHE A 103 -9.47 3.85 -19.93
N SER A 104 -8.30 3.68 -19.30
CA SER A 104 -8.19 3.09 -17.96
C SER A 104 -7.55 4.05 -16.97
N LYS A 105 -8.30 4.42 -15.92
CA LYS A 105 -7.82 5.30 -14.84
C LYS A 105 -6.53 4.80 -14.19
N ASN A 106 -6.42 3.48 -13.98
CA ASN A 106 -5.21 2.86 -13.42
C ASN A 106 -4.00 3.00 -14.36
N ARG A 107 -4.22 2.85 -15.67
CA ARG A 107 -3.17 3.03 -16.69
C ARG A 107 -2.69 4.48 -16.74
N VAL A 108 -3.60 5.44 -16.74
CA VAL A 108 -3.27 6.88 -16.71
C VAL A 108 -2.49 7.23 -15.44
N LYS A 109 -2.89 6.70 -14.28
CA LYS A 109 -2.13 6.90 -13.03
C LYS A 109 -0.70 6.38 -13.11
N GLN A 110 -0.47 5.24 -13.78
CA GLN A 110 0.90 4.76 -14.01
C GLN A 110 1.71 5.71 -14.91
N VAL A 111 1.09 6.32 -15.93
CA VAL A 111 1.75 7.35 -16.77
C VAL A 111 2.12 8.55 -15.92
N VAL A 112 1.18 9.09 -15.14
CA VAL A 112 1.42 10.23 -14.24
C VAL A 112 2.56 9.93 -13.26
N ASN A 113 2.54 8.76 -12.62
CA ASN A 113 3.62 8.36 -11.71
C ASN A 113 4.96 8.27 -12.44
N HIS A 114 5.00 7.72 -13.65
CA HIS A 114 6.22 7.63 -14.43
C HIS A 114 6.75 9.00 -14.83
N VAL A 115 5.90 9.92 -15.28
CA VAL A 115 6.28 11.30 -15.63
C VAL A 115 6.79 12.05 -14.41
N ASN A 116 6.08 11.98 -13.27
CA ASN A 116 6.50 12.63 -12.04
C ASN A 116 7.80 12.03 -11.47
N TYR A 117 8.02 10.73 -11.63
CA TYR A 117 9.30 10.10 -11.35
C TYR A 117 10.39 10.69 -12.24
N LEU A 118 10.17 10.75 -13.56
CA LEU A 118 11.14 11.33 -14.50
C LEU A 118 11.41 12.82 -14.26
N VAL A 119 10.47 13.56 -13.68
CA VAL A 119 10.66 14.94 -13.21
C VAL A 119 11.53 14.98 -11.96
N ALA A 120 11.31 14.08 -11.01
CA ALA A 120 12.05 14.03 -9.75
C ALA A 120 13.47 13.49 -9.90
N THR A 121 13.70 12.53 -10.80
CA THR A 121 15.01 11.90 -11.01
C THR A 121 15.89 12.63 -12.02
N ARG A 122 15.55 13.88 -12.36
CA ARG A 122 16.36 14.67 -13.27
C ARG A 122 17.64 15.07 -12.56
N PRO A 123 18.81 14.92 -13.21
CA PRO A 123 19.99 15.59 -12.72
C PRO A 123 19.75 17.09 -12.84
N THR A 124 19.51 17.75 -11.72
CA THR A 124 19.35 19.21 -11.61
C THR A 124 20.63 19.97 -11.97
N VAL A 125 21.73 19.27 -12.22
CA VAL A 125 23.06 19.83 -12.46
C VAL A 125 23.68 19.13 -13.66
N SER A 126 24.18 19.92 -14.62
CA SER A 126 25.07 19.41 -15.67
C SER A 126 26.26 18.72 -15.01
N PRO A 127 26.67 17.51 -15.43
CA PRO A 127 27.80 16.79 -14.83
C PRO A 127 29.13 17.56 -14.84
N GLN A 128 29.22 18.64 -15.61
CA GLN A 128 30.42 19.49 -15.72
C GLN A 128 30.59 20.48 -14.55
N ASP A 129 29.55 20.78 -13.78
CA ASP A 129 29.59 21.78 -12.69
C ASP A 129 29.58 21.17 -11.29
N LEU A 130 29.90 19.88 -11.15
CA LEU A 130 30.05 19.25 -9.84
C LEU A 130 31.46 19.54 -9.30
N PRO A 131 31.61 20.13 -8.09
CA PRO A 131 32.90 20.16 -7.44
C PRO A 131 33.38 18.72 -7.27
N VAL A 132 34.62 18.45 -7.65
CA VAL A 132 35.27 17.13 -7.57
C VAL A 132 35.28 16.69 -6.11
N ALA A 133 34.20 16.04 -5.65
CA ALA A 133 34.11 15.44 -4.33
C ALA A 133 34.82 14.07 -4.35
N LYS A 134 36.13 14.09 -4.61
CA LYS A 134 37.03 12.98 -4.30
C LYS A 134 37.29 12.98 -2.80
N ALA A 135 36.36 12.50 -1.98
CA ALA A 135 36.63 12.14 -0.56
C ALA A 135 35.40 11.59 0.21
N LYS A 136 34.49 10.83 -0.41
CA LYS A 136 33.40 10.17 0.35
C LYS A 136 33.28 8.66 0.16
N VAL A 137 33.96 8.10 -0.83
CA VAL A 137 33.94 6.65 -1.06
C VAL A 137 34.86 5.94 -0.06
N ASP A 138 36.04 6.51 0.25
CA ASP A 138 37.00 5.86 1.15
C ASP A 138 36.59 5.89 2.63
N GLN A 139 35.78 6.88 3.03
CA GLN A 139 35.31 6.99 4.41
C GLN A 139 34.31 5.86 4.80
N TRP A 140 33.77 5.12 3.84
CA TRP A 140 32.87 3.99 4.09
C TRP A 140 33.61 2.65 4.13
N ALA A 141 34.82 2.60 3.57
CA ALA A 141 35.58 1.36 3.40
C ALA A 141 36.46 1.01 4.62
N TYR A 142 36.64 1.94 5.55
CA TYR A 142 37.61 1.82 6.64
C TYR A 142 37.01 2.15 8.01
N ASP A 143 35.92 1.46 8.35
CA ASP A 143 35.44 1.43 9.73
C ASP A 143 35.43 -0.04 10.21
N PRO A 144 36.52 -0.53 10.82
CA PRO A 144 36.67 -1.92 11.23
C PRO A 144 35.71 -2.35 12.34
N ASP A 145 35.00 -1.42 12.98
CA ASP A 145 33.95 -1.68 13.98
C ASP A 145 32.52 -1.70 13.38
N VAL A 146 32.35 -1.44 12.07
CA VAL A 146 31.03 -1.39 11.39
C VAL A 146 30.76 -2.65 10.55
N THR A 147 31.57 -3.70 10.69
CA THR A 147 31.33 -5.00 10.02
C THR A 147 30.21 -5.85 10.65
N SER A 148 29.36 -5.29 11.51
CA SER A 148 28.15 -5.95 11.98
C SER A 148 27.04 -4.96 12.31
N THR A 149 26.59 -4.16 11.32
CA THR A 149 25.17 -3.78 11.15
C THR A 149 25.05 -3.04 9.81
N MET A 150 24.94 -3.79 8.71
CA MET A 150 24.51 -3.24 7.43
C MET A 150 23.04 -2.80 7.55
N SER A 151 22.82 -1.55 7.95
CA SER A 151 21.49 -0.91 7.91
C SER A 151 21.16 -0.55 6.47
N SER A 152 20.73 -1.56 5.71
CA SER A 152 20.06 -1.38 4.43
C SER A 152 18.72 -0.67 4.63
N GLY A 153 18.70 0.61 4.28
CA GLY A 153 17.49 1.39 4.02
C GLY A 153 16.65 1.70 5.25
N SER A 154 15.87 2.78 5.15
CA SER A 154 14.91 3.28 6.15
C SER A 154 13.73 2.33 6.47
N ARG A 155 13.99 1.03 6.55
CA ARG A 155 13.07 -0.08 6.85
C ARG A 155 13.71 -1.19 7.69
N THR A 156 14.96 -1.03 8.15
CA THR A 156 15.54 -1.98 9.09
C THR A 156 14.76 -1.87 10.40
N ARG A 157 13.90 -2.86 10.66
CA ARG A 157 13.23 -3.00 11.94
C ARG A 157 14.34 -3.11 12.99
N GLU A 158 14.46 -2.10 13.85
CA GLU A 158 15.34 -2.13 15.00
C GLU A 158 15.11 -3.46 15.73
N ALA A 159 16.13 -4.32 15.76
CA ALA A 159 16.04 -5.62 16.38
C ALA A 159 15.70 -5.44 17.87
N TRP A 160 14.83 -6.30 18.38
CA TRP A 160 14.54 -6.31 19.81
C TRP A 160 15.71 -6.96 20.55
N ASN A 161 16.23 -6.29 21.58
CA ASN A 161 17.26 -6.88 22.44
C ASN A 161 16.69 -8.13 23.11
N GLU A 162 17.45 -9.22 23.10
CA GLU A 162 17.04 -10.49 23.70
C GLU A 162 16.80 -10.35 25.21
N THR A 163 17.59 -9.49 25.87
CA THR A 163 17.42 -9.12 27.28
C THR A 163 16.08 -8.45 27.57
N ASP A 164 15.68 -7.46 26.75
CA ASP A 164 14.42 -6.74 26.90
C ASP A 164 13.23 -7.68 26.66
N VAL A 165 13.37 -8.59 25.69
CA VAL A 165 12.34 -9.59 25.37
C VAL A 165 12.18 -10.58 26.52
N THR A 166 13.26 -11.23 26.95
CA THR A 166 13.24 -12.23 28.03
C THR A 166 12.72 -11.65 29.35
N LEU A 167 13.09 -10.40 29.68
CA LEU A 167 12.54 -9.68 30.83
C LEU A 167 11.02 -9.51 30.72
N SER A 168 10.55 -9.08 29.54
CA SER A 168 9.12 -8.94 29.26
C SER A 168 8.40 -10.30 29.34
N GLU A 169 8.97 -11.37 28.78
CA GLU A 169 8.36 -12.70 28.84
C GLU A 169 8.26 -13.22 30.27
N ARG A 170 9.27 -12.96 31.10
CA ARG A 170 9.30 -13.36 32.51
C ARG A 170 8.22 -12.65 33.31
N LYS A 171 8.07 -11.34 33.13
CA LYS A 171 7.12 -10.52 33.90
C LYS A 171 5.67 -10.74 33.47
N PHE A 172 5.44 -10.94 32.17
CA PHE A 172 4.14 -11.26 31.59
C PHE A 172 3.89 -12.77 31.45
N ARG A 173 4.63 -13.61 32.22
CA ARG A 173 4.48 -15.07 32.21
C ARG A 173 3.15 -15.50 32.84
N HIS A 174 2.79 -14.87 33.95
CA HIS A 174 1.67 -15.28 34.79
C HIS A 174 0.30 -14.88 34.24
N GLU A 175 0.28 -13.99 33.25
CA GLU A 175 -0.95 -13.53 32.60
C GLU A 175 -1.27 -14.42 31.38
N PRO A 176 -2.40 -15.13 31.36
CA PRO A 176 -2.77 -16.04 30.27
C PRO A 176 -3.29 -15.30 29.01
N SER A 177 -3.86 -14.10 29.21
CA SER A 177 -4.41 -13.24 28.16
C SER A 177 -3.73 -11.86 28.18
N LEU A 178 -3.89 -11.09 27.10
CA LEU A 178 -3.33 -9.74 27.01
C LEU A 178 -4.03 -8.84 28.07
N PRO A 179 -3.31 -8.30 29.06
CA PRO A 179 -3.92 -7.45 30.07
C PRO A 179 -4.43 -6.14 29.47
N THR A 180 -5.36 -5.47 30.17
CA THR A 180 -5.86 -4.15 29.77
C THR A 180 -4.71 -3.14 29.67
N THR A 181 -4.79 -2.19 28.73
CA THR A 181 -3.74 -1.18 28.52
C THR A 181 -3.38 -0.39 29.79
N THR A 182 -4.35 -0.13 30.68
CA THR A 182 -4.13 0.48 32.00
C THR A 182 -3.31 -0.40 32.93
N ALA A 183 -3.61 -1.70 32.99
CA ALA A 183 -2.86 -2.67 33.77
C ALA A 183 -1.43 -2.85 33.24
N ILE A 184 -1.25 -2.88 31.91
CA ILE A 184 0.08 -2.93 31.29
C ILE A 184 0.90 -1.69 31.69
N ARG A 185 0.32 -0.49 31.64
CA ARG A 185 1.02 0.73 32.09
C ARG A 185 1.38 0.65 33.57
N GLY A 186 0.46 0.19 34.41
CA GLY A 186 0.73 -0.04 35.84
C GLY A 186 1.95 -0.93 36.04
N MET A 187 1.97 -2.10 35.40
CA MET A 187 3.08 -3.06 35.53
C MET A 187 4.40 -2.54 34.97
N LEU A 188 4.39 -1.80 33.85
CA LEU A 188 5.61 -1.19 33.31
C LEU A 188 6.13 -0.05 34.21
N SER A 189 5.26 0.70 34.86
CA SER A 189 5.65 1.77 35.79
C SER A 189 6.10 1.24 37.16
N SER A 190 5.58 0.10 37.61
CA SER A 190 5.96 -0.51 38.88
C SER A 190 7.33 -1.16 38.87
N ASP A 191 7.86 -1.54 37.71
CA ASP A 191 9.15 -2.19 37.55
C ASP A 191 10.17 -1.26 36.88
N THR A 192 11.24 -0.93 37.59
CA THR A 192 12.29 -0.01 37.12
C THR A 192 12.90 -0.46 35.79
N ALA A 193 13.15 -1.76 35.62
CA ALA A 193 13.79 -2.28 34.40
C ALA A 193 12.84 -2.24 33.19
N LEU A 194 11.54 -2.44 33.40
CA LEU A 194 10.54 -2.30 32.35
C LEU A 194 10.27 -0.83 32.01
N ASN A 195 10.34 0.06 33.01
CA ASN A 195 10.21 1.50 32.79
C ASN A 195 11.39 2.04 31.95
N GLU A 196 12.62 1.57 32.20
CA GLU A 196 13.77 1.92 31.36
C GLU A 196 13.59 1.50 29.90
N ILE A 197 13.01 0.32 29.64
CA ILE A 197 12.66 -0.11 28.27
C ILE A 197 11.59 0.81 27.67
N LEU A 198 10.59 1.18 28.46
CA LEU A 198 9.52 2.08 28.05
C LEU A 198 10.06 3.46 27.66
N GLN A 199 10.99 4.02 28.44
CA GLN A 199 11.62 5.31 28.13
C GLN A 199 12.49 5.24 26.87
N ARG A 200 13.26 4.15 26.69
CA ARG A 200 14.15 3.98 25.53
C ARG A 200 13.41 3.79 24.21
N LYS A 201 12.37 2.95 24.18
CA LYS A 201 11.69 2.55 22.92
C LYS A 201 10.35 3.22 22.69
N GLY A 202 9.72 3.73 23.75
CA GLY A 202 8.40 4.34 23.71
C GLY A 202 7.24 3.34 23.80
N TRP A 203 6.11 3.82 24.34
CA TRP A 203 4.92 3.03 24.65
C TRP A 203 4.40 2.20 23.47
N GLN A 204 4.29 2.80 22.28
CA GLN A 204 3.70 2.13 21.13
C GLN A 204 4.49 0.88 20.71
N LYS A 205 5.83 0.98 20.66
CA LYS A 205 6.70 -0.14 20.31
C LYS A 205 6.60 -1.26 21.34
N VAL A 206 6.63 -0.93 22.63
CA VAL A 206 6.52 -1.90 23.73
C VAL A 206 5.15 -2.60 23.71
N TYR A 207 4.07 -1.85 23.56
CA TYR A 207 2.73 -2.42 23.49
C TYR A 207 2.55 -3.35 22.28
N ASP A 208 3.00 -2.94 21.09
CA ASP A 208 2.93 -3.78 19.89
C ASP A 208 3.76 -5.06 20.05
N LYS A 209 4.91 -5.00 20.73
CA LYS A 209 5.71 -6.18 21.06
C LYS A 209 4.99 -7.13 22.00
N LEU A 210 4.46 -6.63 23.11
CA LEU A 210 3.67 -7.43 24.06
C LEU A 210 2.48 -8.09 23.34
N LYS A 211 1.72 -7.31 22.57
CA LYS A 211 0.59 -7.81 21.77
C LYS A 211 1.02 -8.95 20.83
N ASN A 212 2.15 -8.81 20.14
CA ASN A 212 2.66 -9.86 19.27
C ASN A 212 3.12 -11.11 20.03
N MET A 213 3.68 -10.95 21.24
CA MET A 213 4.03 -12.07 22.12
C MET A 213 2.79 -12.88 22.53
N TYR A 214 1.72 -12.22 22.96
CA TYR A 214 0.47 -12.89 23.30
C TYR A 214 -0.17 -13.57 22.08
N LYS A 215 -0.20 -12.89 20.92
CA LYS A 215 -0.65 -13.51 19.66
C LYS A 215 0.15 -14.75 19.29
N LYS A 216 1.47 -14.76 19.54
CA LYS A 216 2.32 -15.93 19.30
C LYS A 216 1.91 -17.07 20.24
N ARG A 217 1.78 -16.81 21.55
CA ARG A 217 1.36 -17.81 22.54
C ARG A 217 0.03 -18.47 22.18
N GLN A 218 -0.95 -17.67 21.74
CA GLN A 218 -2.28 -18.13 21.33
C GLN A 218 -2.32 -18.94 20.02
N ARG A 219 -1.23 -18.97 19.23
CA ARG A 219 -1.15 -19.78 18.01
C ARG A 219 -0.52 -21.16 18.23
N TYR A 220 0.21 -21.33 19.33
CA TYR A 220 0.92 -22.56 19.67
C TYR A 220 0.29 -23.31 20.85
N ASN A 221 -0.72 -22.71 21.49
CA ASN A 221 -1.70 -23.39 22.33
C ASN A 221 -2.90 -23.76 21.49
#